data_AF-A0A4Q4CHQ2-F1
#
_entry.id   AF-A0A4Q4CHQ2-F1
#
_cell.length_a   1.000
_cell.length_b   1.000
_cell.length_c   1.000
_cell.angle_alpha   90.00
_cell.angle_beta   90.00
_cell.angle_gamma   90.00
#
_symmetry.space_group_name_H-M   'P 1'
#
loop_
_entity.id
_entity.type
_entity.pdbx_description
1 polymer ?
#
loop_
_entity_poly.entity_id
_entity_poly.type
_entity_poly.pdbx_seq_one_letter_code
_entity_poly.pdbx_strand_id
1 'polypeptide(L)'
;MPSETLSPALSRWSPLWAMLAGATAVLSFAPLTWWPVQIASLAVLLWLAVAQTAVRRSALVGWSFSFGWMVAGTHWLYTSLHDYGGLPGPMAIAAVLLLSAAMALYAGMAMAAGTWLRLRCALSPAATLLLVYPPLWAISEWLRNWVATGFPWIVSGYAHVSSPLAGYAPLVGVYGIGWLAALLAACAVLAFAGRRRLALALGAAVM
;
A
#
# COMPACT_ATOMS: atom_id res chain seq x y z
N MET A 1 17.84 8.00 19.11
CA MET A 1 17.22 7.75 17.79
C MET A 1 17.16 6.24 17.63
N PRO A 2 16.00 5.57 17.47
CA PRO A 2 16.05 4.25 16.86
C PRO A 2 16.69 4.48 15.49
N SER A 3 17.85 3.87 15.27
CA SER A 3 18.73 4.10 14.13
C SER A 3 17.95 4.32 12.85
N GLU A 4 18.30 5.34 12.06
CA GLU A 4 17.69 5.63 10.75
C GLU A 4 17.81 4.45 9.76
N THR A 5 18.51 3.40 10.16
CA THR A 5 18.69 2.14 9.48
C THR A 5 17.99 1.01 10.25
N LEU A 6 17.15 0.25 9.54
CA LEU A 6 16.68 -1.05 10.00
C LEU A 6 17.87 -1.96 10.32
N SER A 7 17.68 -2.94 11.21
CA SER A 7 18.68 -3.98 11.38
C SER A 7 18.98 -4.64 10.02
N PRO A 8 20.23 -5.07 9.75
CA PRO A 8 20.60 -5.63 8.45
C PRO A 8 19.70 -6.80 8.02
N ALA A 9 19.27 -7.61 9.00
CA ALA A 9 18.32 -8.69 8.78
C ALA A 9 16.94 -8.17 8.33
N LEU A 10 16.36 -7.20 9.03
CA LEU A 10 15.07 -6.61 8.67
C LEU A 10 15.11 -5.93 7.29
N SER A 11 16.22 -5.28 6.95
CA SER A 11 16.43 -4.68 5.63
C SER A 11 16.45 -5.73 4.51
N ARG A 12 17.13 -6.87 4.72
CA ARG A 12 17.18 -7.97 3.74
C ARG A 12 15.80 -8.55 3.45
N TRP A 13 15.00 -8.76 4.50
CA TRP A 13 13.69 -9.39 4.44
C TRP A 13 12.52 -8.41 4.28
N SER A 14 12.81 -7.11 4.10
CA SER A 14 11.78 -6.08 3.93
C SER A 14 10.75 -6.42 2.85
N PRO A 15 11.12 -6.93 1.65
CA PRO A 15 10.12 -7.30 0.63
C PRO A 15 9.16 -8.42 1.10
N LEU A 16 9.67 -9.42 1.84
CA LEU A 16 8.84 -10.50 2.38
C LEU A 16 7.84 -9.96 3.41
N TRP A 17 8.30 -9.11 4.34
CA TRP A 17 7.42 -8.48 5.32
C TRP A 17 6.37 -7.57 4.66
N ALA A 18 6.76 -6.87 3.59
CA ALA A 18 5.83 -6.07 2.80
C ALA A 18 4.77 -6.97 2.15
N MET A 19 5.15 -8.09 1.56
CA MET A 19 4.23 -9.05 0.95
C MET A 19 3.22 -9.62 1.95
N LEU A 20 3.68 -10.00 3.14
CA LEU A 20 2.79 -10.49 4.20
C LEU A 20 1.81 -9.39 4.66
N ALA A 21 2.29 -8.16 4.86
CA ALA A 21 1.44 -7.03 5.21
C ALA A 21 0.41 -6.70 4.11
N GLY A 22 0.79 -6.86 2.84
CA GLY A 22 -0.11 -6.72 1.71
C GLY A 22 -1.19 -7.81 1.70
N ALA A 23 -0.80 -9.07 1.90
CA ALA A 23 -1.75 -10.18 1.96
C ALA A 23 -2.77 -10.00 3.10
N THR A 24 -2.34 -9.51 4.27
CA THR A 24 -3.26 -9.23 5.39
C THR A 24 -4.17 -8.04 5.13
N ALA A 25 -3.82 -7.12 4.22
CA ALA A 25 -4.65 -5.95 3.90
C ALA A 25 -6.03 -6.37 3.34
N VAL A 26 -6.16 -7.56 2.76
CA VAL A 26 -7.45 -8.12 2.28
C VAL A 26 -8.47 -8.28 3.39
N LEU A 27 -8.05 -8.48 4.65
CA LEU A 27 -8.96 -8.60 5.80
C LEU A 27 -9.73 -7.30 6.09
N SER A 28 -9.31 -6.18 5.52
CA SER A 28 -10.03 -4.92 5.60
C SER A 28 -11.23 -4.82 4.65
N PHE A 29 -11.34 -5.76 3.69
CA PHE A 29 -12.46 -5.86 2.77
C PHE A 29 -13.51 -6.87 3.27
N ALA A 30 -14.67 -6.90 2.61
CA ALA A 30 -15.70 -7.89 2.89
C ALA A 30 -15.14 -9.32 2.75
N PRO A 31 -15.58 -10.27 3.60
CA PRO A 31 -16.65 -10.13 4.60
C PRO A 31 -16.17 -9.61 5.97
N LEU A 32 -14.87 -9.50 6.23
CA LEU A 32 -14.35 -9.13 7.55
C LEU A 32 -14.50 -7.63 7.84
N THR A 33 -14.26 -6.77 6.86
CA THR A 33 -14.41 -5.31 6.96
C THR A 33 -13.60 -4.66 8.09
N TRP A 34 -12.46 -5.25 8.47
CA TRP A 34 -11.59 -4.73 9.53
C TRP A 34 -10.74 -3.57 9.01
N TRP A 35 -11.38 -2.41 8.81
CA TRP A 35 -10.76 -1.19 8.28
C TRP A 35 -9.44 -0.77 8.97
N PRO A 36 -9.17 -1.00 10.28
CA PRO A 36 -7.88 -0.64 10.88
C PRO A 36 -6.71 -1.44 10.29
N VAL A 37 -6.97 -2.65 9.78
CA VAL A 37 -5.95 -3.50 9.15
C VAL A 37 -5.41 -2.83 7.89
N GLN A 38 -6.24 -2.11 7.13
CA GLN A 38 -5.77 -1.39 5.94
C GLN A 38 -4.74 -0.32 6.32
N ILE A 39 -5.02 0.48 7.35
CA ILE A 39 -4.11 1.51 7.85
C ILE A 39 -2.83 0.87 8.40
N ALA A 40 -2.94 -0.22 9.16
CA ALA A 40 -1.79 -0.92 9.72
C ALA A 40 -0.89 -1.53 8.63
N SER A 41 -1.47 -2.18 7.62
CA SER A 41 -0.75 -2.72 6.46
C SER A 41 -0.03 -1.62 5.67
N LEU A 42 -0.70 -0.49 5.41
CA LEU A 42 -0.06 0.67 4.78
C LEU A 42 1.06 1.25 5.67
N ALA A 43 0.89 1.27 6.99
CA ALA A 43 1.92 1.77 7.90
C ALA A 43 3.19 0.90 7.83
N VAL A 44 3.03 -0.44 7.75
CA VAL A 44 4.16 -1.36 7.53
C VAL A 44 4.83 -1.08 6.18
N LEU A 45 4.08 -0.91 5.10
CA LEU A 45 4.62 -0.55 3.78
C LEU A 45 5.46 0.73 3.87
N LEU A 46 4.89 1.80 4.41
CA LEU A 46 5.54 3.12 4.47
C LEU A 46 6.77 3.11 5.37
N TRP A 47 6.71 2.40 6.50
CA TRP A 47 7.85 2.19 7.40
C TRP A 47 9.00 1.43 6.71
N LEU A 48 8.70 0.34 6.00
CA LEU A 48 9.70 -0.43 5.27
C LEU A 48 10.29 0.38 4.11
N ALA A 49 9.47 1.14 3.38
CA ALA A 49 9.91 1.97 2.26
C ALA A 49 10.77 3.16 2.72
N VAL A 50 10.38 3.87 3.78
CA VAL A 50 11.18 5.00 4.30
C VAL A 50 12.51 4.53 4.90
N ALA A 51 12.65 3.28 5.31
CA ALA A 51 13.93 2.74 5.76
C ALA A 51 14.92 2.43 4.62
N GLN A 52 14.48 2.37 3.36
CA GLN A 52 15.36 2.02 2.24
C GLN A 52 16.15 3.24 1.77
N THR A 53 17.44 3.09 1.51
CA THR A 53 18.29 4.12 0.90
C THR A 53 18.51 3.93 -0.60
N ALA A 54 18.06 2.80 -1.16
CA ALA A 54 18.15 2.50 -2.58
C ALA A 54 16.75 2.50 -3.23
N VAL A 55 16.58 3.26 -4.31
CA VAL A 55 15.32 3.36 -5.08
C VAL A 55 14.80 1.98 -5.50
N ARG A 56 15.69 1.12 -6.02
CA ARG A 56 15.34 -0.26 -6.42
C ARG A 56 14.81 -1.10 -5.26
N ARG A 57 15.36 -0.94 -4.06
CA ARG A 57 14.88 -1.66 -2.87
C ARG A 57 13.51 -1.19 -2.44
N SER A 58 13.27 0.12 -2.48
CA SER A 58 11.94 0.69 -2.21
C SER A 58 10.90 0.23 -3.23
N ALA A 59 11.27 0.16 -4.51
CA ALA A 59 10.41 -0.44 -5.55
C ALA A 59 10.05 -1.90 -5.23
N LEU A 60 11.04 -2.71 -4.85
CA LEU A 60 10.78 -4.11 -4.49
C LEU A 60 9.87 -4.23 -3.26
N VAL A 61 9.99 -3.34 -2.28
CA VAL A 61 9.09 -3.30 -1.11
C VAL A 61 7.65 -2.97 -1.54
N GLY A 62 7.46 -1.90 -2.32
CA GLY A 62 6.13 -1.52 -2.82
C GLY A 62 5.50 -2.57 -3.74
N TRP A 63 6.31 -3.15 -4.63
CA TRP A 63 5.89 -4.24 -5.50
C TRP A 63 5.48 -5.47 -4.68
N SER A 64 6.30 -5.89 -3.72
CA SER A 64 6.01 -7.10 -2.93
C SER A 64 4.75 -6.95 -2.09
N PHE A 65 4.55 -5.77 -1.49
CA PHE A 65 3.31 -5.43 -0.77
C PHE A 65 2.09 -5.57 -1.67
N SER A 66 2.09 -4.87 -2.80
CA SER A 66 0.93 -4.89 -3.70
C SER A 66 0.74 -6.26 -4.34
N PHE A 67 1.82 -7.02 -4.59
CA PHE A 67 1.72 -8.39 -5.09
C PHE A 67 0.99 -9.29 -4.09
N GLY A 68 1.39 -9.29 -2.82
CA GLY A 68 0.71 -10.05 -1.77
C GLY A 68 -0.77 -9.65 -1.63
N TRP A 69 -1.04 -8.35 -1.70
CA TRP A 69 -2.40 -7.81 -1.63
C TRP A 69 -3.26 -8.22 -2.84
N MET A 70 -2.73 -8.12 -4.05
CA MET A 70 -3.42 -8.52 -5.28
C MET A 70 -3.67 -10.01 -5.32
N VAL A 71 -2.68 -10.84 -5.05
CA VAL A 71 -2.85 -12.30 -5.04
C VAL A 71 -3.94 -12.69 -4.04
N ALA A 72 -3.86 -12.20 -2.81
CA ALA A 72 -4.84 -12.53 -1.78
C ALA A 72 -6.24 -11.98 -2.12
N GLY A 73 -6.36 -10.78 -2.67
CA GLY A 73 -7.66 -10.15 -2.93
C GLY A 73 -8.29 -10.48 -4.28
N THR A 74 -7.54 -11.14 -5.18
CA THR A 74 -8.02 -11.52 -6.52
C THR A 74 -7.90 -13.01 -6.83
N HIS A 75 -7.54 -13.83 -5.84
CA HIS A 75 -7.43 -15.29 -6.00
C HIS A 75 -8.70 -15.94 -6.58
N TRP A 76 -9.87 -15.37 -6.29
CA TRP A 76 -11.17 -15.83 -6.78
C TRP A 76 -11.29 -15.80 -8.31
N LEU A 77 -10.46 -15.01 -9.02
CA LEU A 77 -10.39 -15.03 -10.48
C LEU A 77 -9.97 -16.39 -11.05
N TYR A 78 -9.32 -17.23 -10.23
CA TYR A 78 -9.02 -18.61 -10.61
C TYR A 78 -10.26 -19.34 -11.11
N THR A 79 -11.37 -19.27 -10.36
CA THR A 79 -12.65 -19.92 -10.71
C THR A 79 -13.17 -19.42 -12.05
N SER A 80 -13.11 -18.10 -12.30
CA SER A 80 -13.52 -17.53 -13.58
C SER A 80 -12.67 -18.04 -14.75
N LEU A 81 -11.36 -18.16 -14.56
CA LEU A 81 -10.43 -18.58 -15.62
C LEU A 81 -10.47 -20.10 -15.85
N HIS A 82 -10.53 -20.90 -14.80
CA HIS A 82 -10.51 -22.36 -14.86
C HIS A 82 -11.86 -22.93 -15.25
N ASP A 83 -12.91 -22.61 -14.48
CA ASP A 83 -14.21 -23.29 -14.59
C ASP A 83 -15.02 -22.74 -15.77
N TYR A 84 -14.99 -21.42 -15.98
CA TYR A 84 -15.72 -20.78 -17.07
C TYR A 84 -14.86 -20.50 -18.30
N GLY A 85 -13.57 -20.18 -18.11
CA GLY A 85 -12.63 -19.92 -19.19
C GLY A 85 -11.99 -21.16 -19.79
N GLY A 86 -12.12 -22.33 -19.16
CA GLY A 86 -11.56 -23.60 -19.64
C GLY A 86 -10.03 -23.68 -19.61
N LEU A 87 -9.35 -22.75 -18.93
CA LEU A 87 -7.89 -22.80 -18.77
C LEU A 87 -7.50 -23.98 -17.88
N PRO A 88 -6.46 -24.76 -18.20
CA PRO A 88 -5.89 -25.71 -17.26
C PRO A 88 -5.49 -25.03 -15.94
N GLY A 89 -5.71 -25.69 -14.80
CA GLY A 89 -5.49 -25.11 -13.47
C GLY A 89 -4.15 -24.38 -13.29
N PRO A 90 -3.00 -24.96 -13.67
CA PRO A 90 -1.71 -24.28 -13.59
C PRO A 90 -1.63 -22.98 -14.41
N MET A 91 -2.28 -22.93 -15.58
CA MET A 91 -2.33 -21.72 -16.42
C MET A 91 -3.23 -20.65 -15.80
N ALA A 92 -4.35 -21.04 -15.20
CA ALA A 92 -5.21 -20.11 -14.46
C ALA A 92 -4.47 -19.51 -13.24
N ILE A 93 -3.75 -20.32 -12.47
CA ILE A 93 -2.89 -19.84 -11.36
C ILE A 93 -1.83 -18.87 -11.91
N ALA A 94 -1.12 -19.26 -12.97
CA ALA A 94 -0.10 -18.41 -13.57
C ALA A 94 -0.68 -17.07 -14.03
N ALA A 95 -1.86 -17.06 -14.64
CA ALA A 95 -2.55 -15.84 -15.07
C ALA A 95 -2.88 -14.91 -13.90
N VAL A 96 -3.40 -15.43 -12.77
CA VAL A 96 -3.68 -14.63 -11.56
C VAL A 96 -2.39 -14.05 -10.97
N LEU A 97 -1.31 -14.85 -10.90
CA LEU A 97 -0.01 -14.38 -10.43
C LEU A 97 0.59 -13.32 -11.36
N LEU A 98 0.51 -13.49 -12.68
CA LEU A 98 0.95 -12.53 -13.69
C LEU A 98 0.17 -11.21 -13.59
N LEU A 99 -1.15 -11.28 -13.49
CA LEU A 99 -2.00 -10.12 -13.26
C LEU A 99 -1.58 -9.38 -11.98
N SER A 100 -1.43 -10.12 -10.88
CA SER A 100 -1.02 -9.55 -9.59
C SER A 100 0.37 -8.90 -9.67
N ALA A 101 1.31 -9.54 -10.35
CA ALA A 101 2.67 -9.02 -10.57
C ALA A 101 2.68 -7.74 -11.41
N ALA A 102 1.83 -7.67 -12.46
CA ALA A 102 1.67 -6.49 -13.29
C ALA A 102 1.03 -5.34 -12.50
N MET A 103 -0.04 -5.61 -11.75
CA MET A 103 -0.71 -4.62 -10.90
C MET A 103 0.17 -4.12 -9.75
N ALA A 104 1.07 -4.96 -9.25
CA ALA A 104 2.03 -4.59 -8.23
C ALA A 104 3.07 -3.56 -8.70
N LEU A 105 3.28 -3.42 -10.02
CA LEU A 105 4.22 -2.43 -10.58
C LEU A 105 3.84 -1.00 -10.18
N TYR A 106 2.54 -0.66 -10.09
CA TYR A 106 2.09 0.68 -9.73
C TYR A 106 2.56 1.10 -8.34
N ALA A 107 2.40 0.23 -7.34
CA ALA A 107 2.87 0.48 -5.98
C ALA A 107 4.41 0.48 -5.89
N GLY A 108 5.06 -0.41 -6.64
CA GLY A 108 6.53 -0.41 -6.75
C GLY A 108 7.07 0.90 -7.31
N MET A 109 6.46 1.42 -8.38
CA MET A 109 6.81 2.71 -8.97
C MET A 109 6.56 3.87 -7.98
N ALA A 110 5.45 3.86 -7.25
CA ALA A 110 5.16 4.87 -6.23
C ALA A 110 6.22 4.92 -5.12
N MET A 111 6.62 3.76 -4.58
CA MET A 111 7.64 3.70 -3.54
C MET A 111 9.03 4.08 -4.08
N ALA A 112 9.37 3.67 -5.30
CA ALA A 112 10.59 4.12 -5.98
C ALA A 112 10.60 5.64 -6.17
N ALA A 113 9.53 6.22 -6.72
CA ALA A 113 9.41 7.66 -6.96
C ALA A 113 9.53 8.43 -5.64
N GLY A 114 8.89 7.96 -4.57
CA GLY A 114 8.96 8.62 -3.26
C GLY A 114 10.36 8.57 -2.64
N THR A 115 11.05 7.43 -2.73
CA THR A 115 12.45 7.33 -2.28
C THR A 115 13.39 8.16 -3.17
N TRP A 116 13.19 8.16 -4.48
CA TRP A 116 13.96 8.98 -5.40
C TRP A 116 13.82 10.47 -5.09
N LEU A 117 12.58 10.95 -4.89
CA LEU A 117 12.30 12.33 -4.55
C LEU A 117 12.92 12.70 -3.19
N ARG A 118 12.82 11.81 -2.20
CA ARG A 118 13.47 12.02 -0.90
C ARG A 118 14.97 12.23 -1.04
N LEU A 119 15.65 11.37 -1.80
CA LEU A 119 17.11 11.44 -1.98
C LEU A 119 17.51 12.66 -2.81
N ARG A 120 16.75 12.98 -3.87
CA ARG A 120 17.03 14.13 -4.75
C ARG A 120 16.81 15.48 -4.06
N CYS A 121 15.78 15.60 -3.24
CA CYS A 121 15.43 16.84 -2.55
C CYS A 121 15.91 16.88 -1.09
N ALA A 122 16.72 15.90 -0.66
CA ALA A 122 17.21 15.77 0.72
C ALA A 122 16.10 15.88 1.78
N LEU A 123 14.92 15.32 1.49
CA LEU A 123 13.77 15.41 2.39
C LEU A 123 14.00 14.56 3.64
N SER A 124 13.56 15.06 4.79
CA SER A 124 13.57 14.27 6.02
C SER A 124 12.62 13.06 5.89
N PRO A 125 12.88 11.94 6.60
CA PRO A 125 11.99 10.78 6.61
C PRO A 125 10.53 11.13 6.93
N ALA A 126 10.30 12.08 7.86
CA ALA A 126 8.96 12.52 8.21
C ALA A 126 8.28 13.32 7.10
N ALA A 127 9.02 14.20 6.40
CA ALA A 127 8.48 14.90 5.25
C ALA A 127 8.11 13.93 4.12
N THR A 128 8.94 12.89 3.88
CA THR A 128 8.61 11.84 2.90
C THR A 128 7.36 11.05 3.29
N LEU A 129 7.24 10.66 4.56
CA LEU A 129 6.09 9.92 5.08
C LEU A 129 4.78 10.71 4.94
N LEU A 130 4.79 12.02 5.23
CA LEU A 130 3.55 12.81 5.26
C LEU A 130 3.20 13.42 3.89
N LEU A 131 4.20 13.90 3.15
CA LEU A 131 3.97 14.76 1.97
C LEU A 131 4.21 14.04 0.64
N VAL A 132 4.94 12.92 0.64
CA VAL A 132 5.37 12.27 -0.60
C VAL A 132 4.67 10.93 -0.80
N TYR A 133 4.74 10.02 0.16
CA TYR A 133 4.18 8.68 -0.05
C TYR A 133 2.65 8.63 -0.16
N PRO A 134 1.85 9.34 0.68
CA PRO A 134 0.41 9.30 0.57
C PRO A 134 -0.14 9.74 -0.81
N PRO A 135 0.28 10.89 -1.40
CA PRO A 135 -0.22 11.27 -2.72
C PRO A 135 0.28 10.30 -3.81
N LEU A 136 1.52 9.81 -3.74
CA LEU A 136 2.01 8.82 -4.69
C LEU A 136 1.25 7.49 -4.61
N TRP A 137 0.82 7.08 -3.41
CA TRP A 137 -0.04 5.92 -3.22
C TRP A 137 -1.38 6.09 -3.94
N ALA A 138 -2.07 7.21 -3.70
CA ALA A 138 -3.34 7.49 -4.36
C ALA A 138 -3.22 7.61 -5.89
N ILE A 139 -2.17 8.26 -6.38
CA ILE A 139 -1.85 8.32 -7.82
C ILE A 139 -1.62 6.92 -8.37
N SER A 140 -0.92 6.04 -7.64
CA SER A 140 -0.67 4.67 -8.10
C SER A 140 -1.95 3.84 -8.23
N GLU A 141 -2.89 3.99 -7.29
CA GLU A 141 -4.19 3.31 -7.36
C GLU A 141 -5.07 3.88 -8.47
N TRP A 142 -5.01 5.20 -8.69
CA TRP A 142 -5.71 5.85 -9.79
C TRP A 142 -5.18 5.40 -11.16
N LEU A 143 -3.86 5.37 -11.34
CA LEU A 143 -3.24 4.88 -12.58
C LEU A 143 -3.55 3.40 -12.83
N ARG A 144 -3.53 2.56 -11.79
CA ARG A 144 -3.91 1.14 -11.87
C ARG A 144 -5.35 0.95 -12.37
N ASN A 145 -6.23 1.92 -12.08
CA ASN A 145 -7.61 1.90 -12.56
C ASN A 145 -7.81 2.49 -13.96
N TRP A 146 -6.85 3.24 -14.51
CA TRP A 146 -7.07 3.93 -15.79
C TRP A 146 -6.24 3.35 -16.95
N VAL A 147 -4.99 2.99 -16.68
CA VAL A 147 -4.06 2.52 -17.71
C VAL A 147 -4.49 1.14 -18.22
N ALA A 148 -4.39 0.93 -19.54
CA ALA A 148 -4.70 -0.33 -20.22
C ALA A 148 -6.09 -0.88 -19.85
N THR A 149 -7.11 -0.04 -19.96
CA THR A 149 -8.53 -0.29 -19.58
C THR A 149 -8.81 -0.42 -18.08
N GLY A 150 -7.76 -0.50 -17.25
CA GLY A 150 -7.88 -0.43 -15.80
C GLY A 150 -8.21 -1.74 -15.11
N PHE A 151 -7.78 -1.84 -13.85
CA PHE A 151 -8.18 -2.93 -12.95
C PHE A 151 -8.47 -2.38 -11.54
N PRO A 152 -9.67 -1.81 -11.29
CA PRO A 152 -10.07 -1.17 -10.03
C PRO A 152 -10.36 -2.10 -8.85
N TRP A 153 -9.86 -3.33 -8.84
CA TRP A 153 -10.13 -4.20 -7.70
C TRP A 153 -9.34 -3.78 -6.45
N ILE A 154 -9.94 -4.04 -5.28
CA ILE A 154 -9.32 -3.86 -3.95
C ILE A 154 -8.63 -2.51 -3.80
N VAL A 155 -9.30 -1.42 -4.20
CA VAL A 155 -8.81 -0.05 -3.95
C VAL A 155 -8.88 0.23 -2.47
N SER A 156 -7.81 0.77 -1.89
CA SER A 156 -7.65 0.96 -0.44
C SER A 156 -8.79 1.76 0.20
N GLY A 157 -9.37 2.72 -0.52
CA GLY A 157 -10.48 3.52 -0.03
C GLY A 157 -11.75 2.73 0.27
N TYR A 158 -12.01 1.60 -0.41
CA TYR A 158 -13.20 0.79 -0.14
C TYR A 158 -13.14 0.04 1.20
N ALA A 159 -11.96 -0.15 1.78
CA ALA A 159 -11.81 -0.68 3.13
C ALA A 159 -12.49 0.20 4.19
N HIS A 160 -12.78 1.47 3.85
CA HIS A 160 -13.21 2.50 4.77
C HIS A 160 -14.68 2.85 4.71
N VAL A 161 -15.50 2.07 3.97
CA VAL A 161 -16.96 2.30 3.82
C VAL A 161 -17.71 2.32 5.16
N SER A 162 -17.24 1.55 6.15
CA SER A 162 -17.80 1.50 7.51
C SER A 162 -16.94 2.21 8.57
N SER A 163 -15.91 2.93 8.14
CA SER A 163 -14.99 3.63 9.04
C SER A 163 -15.34 5.12 9.18
N PRO A 164 -14.75 5.84 10.14
CA PRO A 164 -14.93 7.30 10.24
C PRO A 164 -14.54 8.05 8.95
N LEU A 165 -13.64 7.50 8.13
CA LEU A 165 -13.26 8.10 6.85
C LEU A 165 -14.39 8.07 5.80
N ALA A 166 -15.45 7.30 6.00
CA ALA A 166 -16.58 7.21 5.07
C ALA A 166 -17.25 8.57 4.83
N GLY A 167 -17.26 9.46 5.84
CA GLY A 167 -17.83 10.80 5.72
C GLY A 167 -17.12 11.69 4.68
N TYR A 168 -15.86 11.39 4.35
CA TYR A 168 -15.11 12.11 3.33
C TYR A 168 -15.37 11.62 1.91
N ALA A 169 -16.02 10.45 1.72
CA ALA A 169 -16.26 9.86 0.40
C ALA A 169 -16.92 10.84 -0.59
N PRO A 170 -17.94 11.62 -0.22
CA PRO A 170 -18.58 12.57 -1.14
C PRO A 170 -17.70 13.76 -1.55
N LEU A 171 -16.64 14.05 -0.77
CA LEU A 171 -15.78 15.22 -0.98
C LEU A 171 -14.54 14.88 -1.80
N VAL A 172 -13.90 13.76 -1.49
CA VAL A 172 -12.58 13.40 -2.05
C VAL A 172 -12.59 12.11 -2.88
N GLY A 173 -13.74 11.42 -2.92
CA GLY A 173 -13.88 10.14 -3.62
C GLY A 173 -13.04 9.02 -3.02
N VAL A 174 -13.06 7.85 -3.66
CA VAL A 174 -12.39 6.64 -3.14
C VAL A 174 -10.86 6.77 -3.08
N TYR A 175 -10.23 7.42 -4.07
CA TYR A 175 -8.78 7.63 -4.06
C TYR A 175 -8.35 8.67 -3.04
N GLY A 176 -9.20 9.67 -2.78
CA GLY A 176 -8.98 10.61 -1.68
C GLY A 176 -9.07 9.93 -0.32
N ILE A 177 -9.99 8.98 -0.14
CA ILE A 177 -10.01 8.13 1.07
C ILE A 177 -8.73 7.29 1.16
N GLY A 178 -8.27 6.68 0.05
CA GLY A 178 -7.01 5.96 0.02
C GLY A 178 -5.80 6.83 0.39
N TRP A 179 -5.81 8.09 -0.05
CA TRP A 179 -4.83 9.11 0.35
C TRP A 179 -4.89 9.40 1.86
N LEU A 180 -6.09 9.63 2.42
CA LEU A 180 -6.28 9.86 3.86
C LEU A 180 -5.84 8.64 4.69
N ALA A 181 -6.15 7.43 4.25
CA ALA A 181 -5.71 6.19 4.89
C ALA A 181 -4.18 6.06 4.90
N ALA A 182 -3.52 6.38 3.78
CA ALA A 182 -2.06 6.41 3.70
C ALA A 182 -1.45 7.52 4.57
N LEU A 183 -2.13 8.66 4.73
CA LEU A 183 -1.69 9.74 5.62
C LEU A 183 -1.82 9.35 7.10
N LEU A 184 -2.91 8.68 7.48
CA LEU A 184 -3.07 8.11 8.83
C LEU A 184 -2.01 7.03 9.11
N ALA A 185 -1.71 6.19 8.12
CA ALA A 185 -0.64 5.22 8.20
C ALA A 185 0.73 5.88 8.43
N ALA A 186 1.03 6.96 7.71
CA ALA A 186 2.23 7.75 7.92
C ALA A 186 2.30 8.36 9.34
N CYS A 187 1.18 8.88 9.85
CA CYS A 187 1.09 9.38 11.22
C CYS A 187 1.36 8.25 12.24
N ALA A 188 0.82 7.05 12.03
CA ALA A 188 1.09 5.89 12.88
C ALA A 188 2.59 5.56 12.92
N VAL A 189 3.27 5.52 11.76
CA VAL A 189 4.72 5.29 11.70
C VAL A 189 5.49 6.34 12.52
N LEU A 190 5.11 7.62 12.42
CA LEU A 190 5.74 8.69 13.20
C LEU A 190 5.48 8.57 14.70
N ALA A 191 4.29 8.12 15.11
CA ALA A 191 3.95 7.88 16.51
C ALA A 191 4.84 6.80 17.13
N PHE A 192 5.07 5.69 16.40
CA PHE A 192 5.97 4.61 16.83
C PHE A 192 7.44 5.04 16.83
N ALA A 193 7.84 5.96 15.94
CA ALA A 193 9.19 6.53 15.91
C ALA A 193 9.47 7.60 17.00
N GLY A 194 8.55 7.78 17.97
CA GLY A 194 8.71 8.71 19.10
C GLY A 194 8.23 10.14 18.84
N ARG A 195 7.65 10.43 17.66
CA ARG A 195 7.10 11.76 17.32
C ARG A 195 5.59 11.84 17.60
N ARG A 196 5.17 11.33 18.76
CA ARG A 196 3.76 11.15 19.14
C ARG A 196 2.93 12.43 19.08
N ARG A 197 3.45 13.58 19.51
CA ARG A 197 2.70 14.84 19.51
C ARG A 197 2.32 15.30 18.09
N LEU A 198 3.26 15.25 17.16
CA LEU A 198 3.02 15.57 15.75
C LEU A 198 2.04 14.58 15.11
N ALA A 199 2.23 13.28 15.39
CA ALA A 199 1.37 12.23 14.86
C ALA A 199 -0.07 12.34 15.36
N LEU A 200 -0.28 12.62 16.66
CA LEU A 200 -1.61 12.79 17.24
C LEU A 200 -2.29 14.06 16.73
N ALA A 201 -1.56 15.18 16.63
CA ALA A 201 -2.12 16.43 16.11
C ALA A 201 -2.59 16.30 14.65
N LEU A 202 -1.78 15.66 13.80
CA LEU A 202 -2.14 15.45 12.39
C LEU A 202 -3.19 14.36 12.21
N GLY A 203 -3.12 13.27 12.99
CA GLY A 203 -4.11 12.20 12.95
C GLY A 203 -5.49 12.68 13.41
N ALA A 204 -5.55 13.53 14.44
CA ALA A 204 -6.79 14.13 14.91
C ALA A 204 -7.37 15.15 13.93
N ALA A 205 -6.58 15.73 13.02
CA ALA A 205 -7.09 16.64 11.99
C ALA A 205 -7.76 15.89 10.82
N VAL A 206 -7.52 14.58 10.69
CA VAL A 206 -8.04 13.72 9.61
C VAL A 206 -9.27 12.92 10.06
N MET A 207 -9.52 12.82 11.36
CA MET A 207 -10.61 12.06 11.99
C MET A 207 -11.69 12.99 12.52
#